data_AF-A0A969MKE6-F1
#
_entry.id   AF-A0A969MKE6-F1
#
_cell.length_a   1.000
_cell.length_b   1.000
_cell.length_c   1.000
_cell.angle_alpha   90.00
_cell.angle_beta   90.00
_cell.angle_gamma   90.00
#
_symmetry.space_group_name_H-M   'P 1'
#
loop_
_entity.id
_entity.type
_entity.pdbx_description
1 polymer ?
#
loop_
_entity_poly.entity_id
_entity_poly.type
_entity_poly.pdbx_seq_one_letter_code
_entity_poly.pdbx_strand_id
1 'polypeptide(L)'
;MSNEVVCPESHQIFVRELQRWAHIKGKVIYNPNQKQTSLDATLKRFNLTKSQVVCELFKINGGHLGYYLANLREKKYYYYGTEAIDVKVKLLSLGIGRLEIN
;
A
#
# COMPACT_ATOMS: atom_id res chain seq x y z
N MET A 1 -1.84 18.31 14.17
CA MET A 1 -0.65 17.47 13.99
C MET A 1 -1.01 16.37 13.01
N SER A 2 -0.55 16.46 11.76
CA SER A 2 -1.01 15.58 10.68
C SER A 2 0.14 14.68 10.24
N ASN A 3 0.11 13.42 10.68
CA ASN A 3 1.07 12.36 10.33
C ASN A 3 0.72 11.75 8.96
N GLU A 4 0.76 12.54 7.88
CA GLU A 4 0.20 12.10 6.59
C GLU A 4 1.27 11.71 5.58
N VAL A 5 1.16 10.48 5.05
CA VAL A 5 2.07 9.93 4.05
C VAL A 5 1.41 10.00 2.68
N VAL A 6 2.03 10.73 1.75
CA VAL A 6 1.56 10.88 0.36
C VAL A 6 1.95 9.64 -0.47
N CYS A 7 0.97 8.88 -0.93
CA CYS A 7 1.20 7.65 -1.72
C CYS A 7 0.55 7.77 -3.12
N PRO A 8 1.25 7.40 -4.22
CA PRO A 8 0.65 7.33 -5.56
C PRO A 8 -0.51 6.32 -5.62
N GLU A 9 -1.50 6.54 -6.50
CA GLU A 9 -2.65 5.60 -6.67
C GLU A 9 -2.19 4.16 -7.01
N SER A 10 -1.03 4.01 -7.67
CA SER A 10 -0.46 2.68 -7.98
C SER A 10 0.09 1.94 -6.76
N HIS A 11 0.23 2.58 -5.60
CA HIS A 11 0.81 2.00 -4.41
C HIS A 11 -0.29 1.75 -3.36
N GLN A 12 -0.61 0.48 -3.14
CA GLN A 12 -1.68 0.06 -2.24
C GLN A 12 -1.11 -0.69 -1.04
N ILE A 13 -1.49 -0.27 0.17
CA ILE A 13 -1.01 -0.85 1.43
C ILE A 13 -2.03 -1.88 1.93
N PHE A 14 -1.52 -3.03 2.32
CA PHE A 14 -2.29 -4.11 2.93
C PHE A 14 -1.69 -4.46 4.28
N VAL A 15 -2.53 -4.90 5.21
CA VAL A 15 -2.09 -5.48 6.47
C VAL A 15 -2.62 -6.90 6.57
N ARG A 16 -1.75 -7.81 7.02
CA ARG A 16 -2.08 -9.18 7.37
C ARG A 16 -2.25 -9.26 8.88
N GLU A 17 -3.49 -9.46 9.30
CA GLU A 17 -3.87 -9.62 10.71
C GLU A 17 -4.48 -11.00 10.90
N LEU A 18 -3.85 -11.82 11.76
CA LEU A 18 -4.27 -13.20 12.02
C LEU A 18 -4.49 -13.99 10.71
N GLN A 19 -5.75 -14.27 10.40
CA GLN A 19 -6.20 -15.05 9.24
C GLN A 19 -6.68 -14.18 8.07
N ARG A 20 -6.65 -12.84 8.17
CA ARG A 20 -7.31 -11.92 7.23
C ARG A 20 -6.36 -10.90 6.61
N TRP A 21 -6.61 -10.56 5.35
CA TRP A 21 -5.98 -9.44 4.67
C TRP A 21 -6.92 -8.24 4.69
N ALA A 22 -6.49 -7.15 5.31
CA ALA A 22 -7.19 -5.87 5.28
C ALA A 22 -6.45 -4.89 4.37
N HIS A 23 -7.21 -4.11 3.61
CA HIS A 23 -6.66 -3.02 2.80
C HIS A 23 -6.69 -1.74 3.64
N ILE A 24 -5.53 -1.13 3.82
CA ILE A 24 -5.43 0.14 4.54
C ILE A 24 -5.50 1.22 3.48
N LYS A 25 -6.59 1.99 3.48
CA LYS A 25 -6.65 3.23 2.73
C LYS A 25 -5.67 4.22 3.34
N GLY A 26 -4.50 4.36 2.74
CA GLY A 26 -3.69 5.56 2.93
C GLY A 26 -4.51 6.79 2.52
N LYS A 27 -4.29 7.94 3.16
CA LYS A 27 -4.85 9.20 2.68
C LYS A 27 -4.18 9.50 1.33
N VAL A 28 -4.91 9.29 0.23
CA VAL A 28 -4.40 9.52 -1.13
C VAL A 28 -4.27 11.03 -1.33
N ILE A 29 -3.05 11.56 -1.20
CA ILE A 29 -2.82 13.01 -1.37
C ILE A 29 -2.49 13.37 -2.84
N TYR A 30 -2.06 12.42 -3.68
CA TYR A 30 -1.86 12.68 -5.11
C TYR A 30 -2.58 11.69 -6.03
N ASN A 31 -3.86 11.98 -6.24
CA ASN A 31 -4.54 11.63 -7.48
C ASN A 31 -4.70 12.96 -8.26
N PRO A 32 -4.08 13.15 -9.44
CA PRO A 32 -4.31 14.36 -10.25
C PRO A 32 -5.79 14.55 -10.63
N ASN A 33 -6.62 13.51 -10.50
CA ASN A 33 -8.07 13.55 -10.71
C ASN A 33 -8.90 13.64 -9.41
N GLN A 34 -8.27 13.73 -8.22
CA GLN A 34 -8.86 13.84 -6.87
C GLN A 34 -10.02 12.89 -6.49
N LYS A 35 -10.43 11.96 -7.35
CA LYS A 35 -11.48 10.99 -7.05
C LYS A 35 -10.91 9.88 -6.18
N GLN A 36 -11.49 9.69 -4.99
CA GLN A 36 -11.30 8.48 -4.22
C GLN A 36 -11.91 7.32 -5.01
N THR A 37 -11.06 6.51 -5.63
CA THR A 37 -11.53 5.28 -6.25
C THR A 37 -11.55 4.14 -5.24
N SER A 38 -12.53 3.23 -5.35
CA SER A 38 -12.52 1.98 -4.59
C SER A 38 -11.28 1.15 -4.96
N LEU A 39 -10.83 0.30 -4.03
CA LEU A 39 -9.74 -0.64 -4.29
C LEU A 39 -10.00 -1.45 -5.55
N ASP A 40 -11.21 -1.99 -5.72
CA ASP A 40 -11.56 -2.82 -6.87
C ASP A 40 -11.45 -2.06 -8.20
N ALA A 41 -11.87 -0.80 -8.22
CA ALA A 41 -11.74 0.04 -9.41
C ALA A 41 -10.27 0.35 -9.72
N THR A 42 -9.45 0.67 -8.70
CA THR A 42 -8.01 0.86 -8.87
C THR A 42 -7.35 -0.42 -9.39
N LEU A 43 -7.60 -1.57 -8.78
CA LEU A 43 -7.06 -2.86 -9.23
C LEU A 43 -7.46 -3.18 -10.68
N LYS A 44 -8.72 -2.93 -11.04
CA LYS A 44 -9.21 -3.13 -12.42
C LYS A 44 -8.48 -2.26 -13.42
N ARG A 45 -8.12 -1.00 -13.09
CA ARG A 45 -7.30 -0.15 -13.98
C ARG A 45 -5.92 -0.75 -14.27
N PHE A 46 -5.37 -1.50 -13.33
CA PHE A 46 -4.09 -2.19 -13.48
C PHE A 46 -4.22 -3.64 -13.99
N ASN A 47 -5.42 -4.05 -14.43
CA ASN A 47 -5.74 -5.42 -14.86
C ASN A 47 -5.41 -6.47 -13.77
N LEU A 48 -5.71 -6.13 -12.51
CA LEU A 48 -5.49 -6.98 -11.36
C LEU A 48 -6.80 -7.25 -10.61
N THR A 49 -6.83 -8.38 -9.92
CA THR A 49 -7.87 -8.74 -8.95
C THR A 49 -7.30 -8.71 -7.54
N LYS A 50 -8.18 -8.57 -6.54
CA LYS A 50 -7.78 -8.64 -5.12
C LYS A 50 -7.10 -9.97 -4.80
N SER A 51 -7.58 -11.07 -5.37
CA SER A 51 -7.00 -12.42 -5.18
C SER A 51 -5.57 -12.51 -5.72
N GLN A 52 -5.31 -12.02 -6.93
CA GLN A 52 -3.96 -11.97 -7.49
C GLN A 52 -3.01 -11.19 -6.59
N VAL A 53 -3.41 -9.99 -6.16
CA VAL A 53 -2.56 -9.16 -5.29
C VAL A 53 -2.29 -9.85 -3.97
N VAL A 54 -3.32 -10.38 -3.29
CA VAL A 54 -3.17 -11.10 -2.02
C VAL A 54 -2.27 -12.34 -2.17
N CYS A 55 -2.38 -13.07 -3.28
CA CYS A 55 -1.53 -14.22 -3.58
C CYS A 55 -0.05 -13.81 -3.69
N GLU A 56 0.25 -12.73 -4.41
CA GLU A 56 1.61 -12.21 -4.52
C GLU A 56 2.15 -11.70 -3.18
N LEU A 57 1.34 -10.98 -2.40
CA LEU A 57 1.71 -10.55 -1.05
C LEU A 57 1.95 -11.74 -0.10
N PHE A 58 1.20 -12.83 -0.25
CA PHE A 58 1.44 -14.05 0.51
C PHE A 58 2.79 -14.67 0.15
N LYS A 59 3.14 -14.74 -1.13
CA LYS A 59 4.39 -15.36 -1.60
C LYS A 59 5.65 -14.67 -1.08
N ILE A 60 5.67 -13.33 -0.99
CA ILE A 60 6.91 -12.61 -0.66
C ILE A 60 7.42 -12.83 0.77
N ASN A 61 6.54 -13.18 1.71
CA ASN A 61 6.92 -13.38 3.12
C ASN A 61 6.06 -14.46 3.78
N GLY A 62 5.63 -15.49 3.05
CA GLY A 62 4.81 -16.59 3.56
C GLY A 62 3.48 -16.17 4.22
N GLY A 63 2.99 -14.96 3.93
CA GLY A 63 1.82 -14.39 4.58
C GLY A 63 1.98 -14.15 6.09
N HIS A 64 3.21 -13.90 6.57
CA HIS A 64 3.44 -13.47 7.95
C HIS A 64 2.66 -12.21 8.29
N LEU A 65 2.39 -12.01 9.59
CA LEU A 65 1.67 -10.83 10.06
C LEU A 65 2.46 -9.54 9.77
N GLY A 66 1.71 -8.45 9.56
CA GLY A 66 2.28 -7.13 9.36
C GLY A 66 1.84 -6.47 8.05
N TYR A 67 2.60 -5.46 7.66
CA TYR A 67 2.28 -4.54 6.58
C TYR A 67 2.99 -4.90 5.29
N TYR A 68 2.28 -4.66 4.20
CA TYR A 68 2.66 -5.01 2.86
C TYR A 68 2.36 -3.86 1.91
N LEU A 69 3.21 -3.67 0.89
CA LEU A 69 2.97 -2.72 -0.19
C LEU A 69 2.89 -3.44 -1.53
N ALA A 70 1.86 -3.13 -2.30
CA ALA A 70 1.75 -3.51 -3.69
C ALA A 70 1.97 -2.27 -4.58
N ASN A 71 3.04 -2.27 -5.38
CA ASN A 71 3.19 -1.38 -6.53
C ASN A 71 2.50 -2.05 -7.73
N LEU A 72 1.26 -1.66 -8.00
CA LEU A 72 0.41 -2.22 -9.05
C LEU A 72 0.93 -1.91 -10.47
N ARG A 73 1.64 -0.78 -10.65
CA ARG A 73 2.17 -0.36 -11.94
C ARG A 73 3.31 -1.27 -12.38
N GLU A 74 4.24 -1.55 -11.47
CA GLU A 74 5.40 -2.42 -11.74
C GLU A 74 5.16 -3.87 -11.39
N LYS A 75 4.01 -4.19 -10.77
CA LYS A 75 3.68 -5.51 -10.19
C LYS A 75 4.78 -6.00 -9.24
N LYS A 76 5.27 -5.08 -8.41
CA LYS A 76 6.27 -5.37 -7.35
C LYS A 76 5.60 -5.32 -5.98
N TYR A 77 6.06 -6.19 -5.09
CA TYR A 77 5.42 -6.46 -3.81
C TYR A 77 6.48 -6.47 -2.70
N TYR A 78 6.18 -5.85 -1.56
CA TYR A 78 7.14 -5.63 -0.49
C TYR A 78 6.53 -5.91 0.88
N TYR A 79 7.31 -6.50 1.79
CA TYR A 79 6.97 -6.66 3.20
C TYR A 79 7.64 -5.56 4.02
N TYR A 80 6.86 -4.86 4.83
CA TYR A 80 7.30 -3.65 5.52
C TYR A 80 7.56 -3.81 7.01
N GLY A 81 7.10 -4.89 7.64
CA GLY A 81 7.30 -5.12 9.08
C GLY A 81 5.95 -5.20 9.79
N THR A 82 5.97 -5.29 11.11
CA THR A 82 4.77 -5.46 11.93
C THR A 82 4.22 -4.15 12.47
N GLU A 83 4.97 -3.06 12.38
CA GLU A 83 4.58 -1.78 12.95
C GLU A 83 4.25 -0.75 11.86
N ALA A 84 3.28 0.13 12.15
CA ALA A 84 2.91 1.20 11.23
C ALA A 84 4.06 2.19 10.98
N ILE A 85 5.00 2.32 11.93
CA ILE A 85 6.19 3.15 11.76
C ILE A 85 7.12 2.61 10.67
N ASP A 86 7.22 1.28 10.54
CA ASP A 86 8.07 0.65 9.52
C ASP A 86 7.57 0.96 8.11
N VAL A 87 6.25 1.01 7.93
CA VAL A 87 5.60 1.42 6.69
C VAL A 87 6.00 2.84 6.31
N LYS A 88 5.97 3.77 7.28
CA LYS A 88 6.35 5.16 7.05
C LYS A 88 7.83 5.28 6.65
N VAL A 89 8.73 4.62 7.39
CA VAL A 89 10.17 4.64 7.12
C VAL A 89 10.46 4.08 5.73
N LYS A 90 9.82 2.97 5.35
CA LYS A 90 10.04 2.35 4.03
C LYS A 90 9.41 3.13 2.88
N LEU A 91 8.26 3.77 3.09
CA LEU A 91 7.70 4.66 2.08
C LEU A 91 8.65 5.84 1.83
N LEU A 92 9.15 6.47 2.90
CA LEU A 92 10.12 7.57 2.80
C LEU A 92 11.42 7.13 2.11
N SER A 93 11.95 5.94 2.41
CA SER A 93 13.16 5.42 1.76
C SER A 93 12.99 5.16 0.26
N LEU A 94 11.75 4.93 -0.21
CA LEU A 94 11.40 4.83 -1.62
C LEU A 94 11.11 6.18 -2.28
N GLY A 95 11.30 7.30 -1.56
CA GLY A 95 10.91 8.63 -2.02
C GLY A 95 9.40 8.83 -2.08
N ILE A 96 8.63 7.96 -1.42
CA ILE A 96 7.17 8.01 -1.36
C ILE A 96 6.75 8.70 -0.05
N GLY A 97 6.08 9.84 -0.18
CA GLY A 97 5.71 10.70 0.94
C GLY A 97 6.69 11.87 1.09
N ARG A 98 6.17 13.09 1.16
CA ARG A 98 6.94 14.21 1.73
C ARG A 98 6.78 14.16 3.24
N LEU A 99 7.90 14.25 3.97
CA LEU A 99 7.87 14.89 5.28
C LEU A 99 7.44 16.33 5.03
N GLU A 100 6.27 16.75 5.49
CA GLU A 100 6.04 18.17 5.71
C GLU A 100 7.03 18.60 6.81
N ILE A 101 8.17 19.13 6.38
CA ILE A 101 9.05 19.92 7.23
C ILE A 101 8.39 21.30 7.23
N ASN A 102 7.79 21.65 8.35
CA ASN A 102 7.29 23.00 8.60
C ASN A 102 8.49 23.93 8.85
#